data_AF-A0A059DMI3-F1
#
_entry.id   AF-A0A059DMI3-F1
#
_cell.length_a   1.000
_cell.length_b   1.000
_cell.length_c   1.000
_cell.angle_alpha   90.00
_cell.angle_beta   90.00
_cell.angle_gamma   90.00
#
_symmetry.space_group_name_H-M   'P 1'
#
loop_
_entity.id
_entity.type
_entity.pdbx_description
1 polymer ?
#
loop_
_entity_poly.entity_id
_entity_poly.type
_entity_poly.pdbx_seq_one_letter_code
_entity_poly.pdbx_strand_id
1 'polypeptide(L)' 'MLSWVRRGGDLPESWALPEAANAGRFAVQFDTGTGFGDEIETDMPSAAIPSGAIAACLAEIGADGRSGKWVPIPLGTP' A
#
# COMPACT_ATOMS: atom_id res chain seq x y z
N MET A 1 6.85 -0.21 -12.01
CA MET A 1 5.56 0.14 -11.38
C MET A 1 5.25 -0.93 -10.36
N LEU A 2 4.80 -0.53 -9.16
CA LEU A 2 4.38 -1.44 -8.11
C LEU A 2 2.85 -1.53 -8.14
N SER A 3 2.30 -2.74 -8.10
CA SER A 3 0.87 -2.99 -8.00
C SER A 3 0.58 -3.95 -6.86
N TRP A 4 -0.60 -3.83 -6.27
CA TRP A 4 -1.05 -4.69 -5.18
C TRP A 4 -2.55 -5.00 -5.32
N VAL A 5 -3.00 -6.02 -4.60
CA VAL A 5 -4.43 -6.38 -4.52
C VAL A 5 -5.00 -5.79 -3.24
N ARG A 6 -6.19 -5.21 -3.34
CA ARG A 6 -6.91 -4.69 -2.17
C ARG A 6 -7.29 -5.85 -1.25
N ARG A 7 -7.16 -5.70 0.06
CA ARG A 7 -7.66 -6.74 0.97
C ARG A 7 -9.18 -6.88 0.78
N GLY A 8 -9.62 -8.11 0.53
CA GLY A 8 -11.04 -8.44 0.43
C GLY A 8 -11.76 -7.99 -0.84
N GLY A 9 -11.06 -7.40 -1.82
CA GLY A 9 -11.67 -7.05 -3.11
C GLY A 9 -12.18 -8.26 -3.91
N ASP A 10 -11.58 -9.43 -3.68
CA ASP A 10 -11.97 -10.71 -4.29
C ASP A 10 -12.72 -11.64 -3.33
N LEU A 11 -13.01 -11.19 -2.09
CA LEU A 11 -13.76 -12.01 -1.13
C LEU A 11 -15.26 -11.91 -1.43
N PRO A 12 -16.01 -13.03 -1.35
CA PRO A 12 -17.46 -12.98 -1.38
C PRO A 12 -17.97 -12.00 -0.32
N GLU A 13 -19.03 -11.27 -0.64
CA GLU A 13 -19.60 -10.24 0.25
C GLU A 13 -19.97 -10.78 1.64
N SER A 14 -20.32 -12.07 1.72
CA SER A 14 -20.61 -12.78 2.97
C SER A 14 -19.39 -12.99 3.89
N TRP A 15 -18.18 -12.80 3.36
CA TRP A 15 -16.89 -12.94 4.03
C TRP A 15 -16.11 -11.61 4.06
N ALA A 16 -16.72 -10.53 3.55
CA ALA A 16 -16.19 -9.19 3.61
C ALA A 16 -16.03 -8.80 5.09
N LEU A 17 -14.78 -8.79 5.57
CA LEU A 17 -14.45 -8.19 6.85
C LEU A 17 -14.84 -6.69 6.81
N PRO A 18 -15.07 -6.01 7.94
CA PRO A 18 -15.33 -4.58 7.96
C PRO A 18 -14.29 -3.74 7.19
N GLU A 19 -13.05 -4.25 7.10
CA GLU A 19 -11.95 -3.68 6.31
C GLU A 19 -12.16 -3.75 4.79
N ALA A 20 -13.02 -4.66 4.29
CA ALA A 20 -13.41 -4.72 2.88
C ALA A 20 -14.28 -3.51 2.46
N ALA A 21 -14.78 -2.72 3.42
CA ALA A 21 -15.41 -1.44 3.14
C ALA A 21 -14.41 -0.29 2.87
N ASN A 22 -13.10 -0.58 2.86
CA ASN A 22 -12.12 0.44 2.49
C ASN A 22 -12.37 0.92 1.06
N ALA A 23 -12.64 2.22 0.91
CA ALA A 23 -12.88 2.88 -0.37
C ALA A 23 -11.67 2.86 -1.32
N GLY A 24 -10.58 2.18 -0.94
CA GLY A 24 -9.37 1.98 -1.73
C GLY A 24 -8.28 3.01 -1.46
N ARG A 25 -8.18 3.57 -0.24
CA ARG A 25 -7.09 4.48 0.13
C ARG A 25 -5.90 3.72 0.71
N PHE A 26 -4.72 4.07 0.25
CA PHE A 26 -3.45 3.46 0.63
C PHE A 26 -2.42 4.54 0.93
N ALA A 27 -1.49 4.22 1.81
CA ALA A 27 -0.29 4.98 2.07
C ALA A 27 0.91 4.15 1.58
N VAL A 28 1.78 4.76 0.78
CA VAL A 28 3.01 4.15 0.27
C VAL A 28 4.21 4.98 0.70
N GLN A 29 5.28 4.31 1.11
CA GLN A 29 6.60 4.89 1.28
C GLN A 29 7.61 4.09 0.46
N PHE A 30 8.64 4.79 -0.04
CA PHE A 30 9.77 4.16 -0.73
C PHE A 30 11.07 4.40 0.04
N ASP A 31 11.93 3.40 0.04
CA ASP A 31 13.30 3.48 0.56
C ASP A 31 14.27 3.44 -0.61
N THR A 32 15.15 4.44 -0.70
CA THR A 32 16.20 4.55 -1.73
C THR A 32 17.60 4.22 -1.20
N GLY A 33 17.70 3.59 -0.03
CA GLY A 33 18.94 3.23 0.65
C GLY A 33 19.23 4.04 1.92
N THR A 34 18.33 4.93 2.33
CA THR A 34 18.47 5.79 3.52
C THR A 34 17.33 5.63 4.52
N GLY A 35 16.45 4.64 4.31
CA GLY A 35 15.22 4.46 5.05
C GLY A 35 14.00 4.94 4.27
N PHE A 36 12.81 4.62 4.77
CA PHE A 36 11.55 5.04 4.15
C PHE A 36 11.38 6.56 4.21
N GLY A 37 11.14 7.15 3.04
CA GLY A 37 10.92 8.58 2.87
C GLY A 37 9.46 9.00 3.09
N ASP A 38 9.05 10.04 2.38
CA ASP A 38 7.72 10.64 2.50
C ASP A 38 6.59 9.65 2.19
N GLU A 39 5.48 9.84 2.91
CA GLU A 39 4.24 9.11 2.67
C GLU A 39 3.50 9.67 1.45
N ILE A 40 3.11 8.77 0.55
CA ILE A 40 2.31 9.07 -0.62
C ILE A 40 0.96 8.39 -0.43
N GLU A 41 -0.09 9.18 -0.28
CA GLU A 41 -1.46 8.66 -0.29
C GLU A 41 -1.93 8.42 -1.74
N THR A 42 -2.63 7.30 -1.97
CA THR A 42 -3.25 6.99 -3.25
C THR A 42 -4.56 6.22 -3.10
N ASP A 43 -5.51 6.49 -3.99
CA ASP A 43 -6.76 5.73 -4.13
C ASP A 43 -6.65 4.57 -5.14
N MET A 44 -5.49 4.48 -5.81
CA MET A 44 -5.19 3.46 -6.81
C MET A 44 -4.41 2.31 -6.18
N PRO A 45 -4.68 1.05 -6.59
CA PRO A 45 -3.92 -0.11 -6.12
C PRO A 45 -2.55 -0.24 -6.83
N SER A 46 -1.89 0.89 -7.08
CA SER A 46 -0.61 0.98 -7.75
C SER A 46 0.10 2.28 -7.48
N ALA A 47 1.44 2.25 -7.48
CA ALA A 47 2.28 3.44 -7.40
C ALA A 47 3.46 3.37 -8.38
N ALA A 48 3.86 4.54 -8.89
CA ALA A 48 5.11 4.68 -9.62
C ALA A 48 6.29 4.46 -8.66
N ILE A 49 7.20 3.57 -9.02
CA ILE A 49 8.41 3.34 -8.23
C ILE A 49 9.41 4.44 -8.60
N PRO A 50 9.88 5.26 -7.64
CA PRO A 50 10.90 6.25 -7.92
C PRO A 50 12.23 5.57 -8.26
N SER A 51 13.05 6.25 -9.07
CA SER A 51 14.37 5.75 -9.47
C SER A 51 15.24 5.50 -8.23
N GLY A 52 15.89 4.34 -8.19
CA GLY A 52 16.78 3.96 -7.08
C GLY A 52 16.07 3.43 -5.83
N ALA A 53 14.75 3.25 -5.84
CA ALA A 53 14.05 2.59 -4.74
C ALA A 53 14.47 1.11 -4.62
N ILE A 54 14.86 0.70 -3.42
CA ILE A 54 15.28 -0.67 -3.08
C ILE A 54 14.19 -1.43 -2.31
N ALA A 55 13.28 -0.70 -1.65
CA ALA A 55 12.12 -1.26 -0.97
C ALA A 55 10.94 -0.28 -1.02
N ALA A 56 9.75 -0.82 -0.85
CA ALA A 56 8.52 -0.07 -0.60
C ALA A 56 7.88 -0.56 0.69
N CYS A 57 7.05 0.28 1.29
CA CYS A 57 6.19 -0.08 2.41
C CYS A 57 4.79 0.42 2.10
N LEU A 58 3.77 -0.41 2.36
CA LEU A 58 2.38 -0.13 2.04
C LEU A 58 1.50 -0.32 3.27
N ALA A 59 0.55 0.59 3.51
CA ALA A 59 -0.55 0.40 4.43
C ALA A 59 -1.88 0.78 3.78
N GLU A 60 -2.96 0.12 4.19
CA GLU A 60 -4.32 0.57 3.90
C GLU A 60 -4.71 1.68 4.88
N ILE A 61 -5.40 2.71 4.39
CA ILE A 61 -5.94 3.79 5.22
C ILE A 61 -7.43 3.51 5.42
N GLY A 62 -7.83 3.32 6.68
CA GLY A 62 -9.23 3.11 7.06
C GLY A 62 -10.14 4.31 6.75
N ALA A 63 -11.45 4.09 6.78
CA ALA A 63 -12.44 5.16 6.63
C ALA A 63 -12.33 6.25 7.72
N ASP A 64 -11.73 5.92 8.86
CA ASP A 64 -11.41 6.87 9.95
C ASP A 64 -10.12 7.67 9.72
N GLY A 65 -9.45 7.46 8.58
CA GLY A 65 -8.23 8.16 8.17
C GLY A 65 -6.95 7.59 8.79
N ARG A 66 -7.01 6.49 9.53
CA ARG A 66 -5.81 5.88 10.14
C ARG A 66 -5.19 4.82 9.25
N SER A 67 -3.87 4.81 9.18
CA SER A 67 -3.11 3.76 8.50
C SER A 67 -3.12 2.48 9.33
N GLY A 68 -3.43 1.36 8.67
CA GLY A 68 -3.37 0.03 9.25
C GLY A 68 -1.93 -0.49 9.37
N LYS A 69 -1.78 -1.82 9.30
CA LYS A 69 -0.45 -2.45 9.35
C LYS A 69 0.34 -2.11 8.08
N TRP A 70 1.53 -1.56 8.28
CA TRP A 70 2.55 -1.39 7.26
C TRP A 70 3.18 -2.74 6.84
N VAL A 71 3.18 -2.99 5.54
CA VAL A 71 3.71 -4.20 4.91
C VAL A 71 4.93 -3.82 4.05
N PRO A 72 6.14 -4.26 4.42
CA PRO A 72 7.33 -4.02 3.61
C PRO A 72 7.37 -4.95 2.40
N ILE A 73 7.78 -4.41 1.26
CA ILE A 73 7.91 -5.09 -0.03
C ILE A 73 9.33 -4.81 -0.56
N PRO A 74 10.24 -5.80 -0.60
CA PRO A 74 11.52 -5.64 -1.26
C PRO A 74 11.28 -5.51 -2.77
N LEU A 75 11.86 -4.49 -3.41
CA LEU A 75 11.67 -4.24 -4.85
C LEU A 75 12.74 -4.93 -5.73
N GLY A 76 13.69 -5.62 -5.09
CA GLY A 76 14.89 -6.12 -5.76
C GLY A 76 15.86 -4.99 -6.09
N THR A 77 17.15 -5.32 -6.16
CA THR A 77 18.13 -4.42 -6.78
C THR A 77 17.89 -4.45 -8.29
N PRO A 78 17.95 -3.31 -9.01
CA PRO A 78 17.88 -3.31 -10.47
C PRO A 78 18.94 -4.22 -11.11
#